data_AF-A0A3D4HR29-F1
#
_entry.id   AF-A0A3D4HR29-F1
#
_cell.length_a   1.000
_cell.length_b   1.000
_cell.length_c   1.000
_cell.angle_alpha   90.00
_cell.angle_beta   90.00
_cell.angle_gamma   90.00
#
_symmetry.space_group_name_H-M   'P 1'
#
loop_
_entity.id
_entity.type
_entity.pdbx_description
1 polymer ?
#
loop_
_entity_poly.entity_id
_entity_poly.type
_entity_poly.pdbx_seq_one_letter_code
_entity_poly.pdbx_strand_id
1 'polypeptide(L)'
;MTGEWKDNIIRWVLPKAVTCWPLPDEPETVAFLDGPVVLAGLVGEERMLYGDIRKPEEFIKPANERLWNYWTGDYRTFNQPVGFYLRPISQIGDETYTVYFPVRPTK
;
A
#
# COMPACT_ATOMS: atom_id res chain seq x y z
N MET A 1 -19.90 22.62 9.55
CA MET A 1 -20.99 22.52 10.53
C MET A 1 -20.80 23.64 11.54
N THR A 2 -21.77 24.54 11.67
CA THR A 2 -21.73 25.66 12.62
C THR A 2 -22.98 25.57 13.49
N GLY A 3 -22.78 25.42 14.80
CA GLY A 3 -23.83 25.31 15.84
C GLY A 3 -23.20 25.40 17.23
N GLU A 4 -24.02 25.65 18.26
CA GLU A 4 -23.55 25.65 19.65
C GLU A 4 -23.30 24.21 20.12
N TRP A 5 -22.03 23.89 20.38
CA TRP A 5 -21.58 22.59 20.87
C TRP A 5 -21.70 22.56 22.40
N LYS A 6 -22.51 21.64 22.94
CA LYS A 6 -22.59 21.39 24.39
C LYS A 6 -21.94 20.06 24.77
N ASP A 7 -22.49 18.95 24.28
CA ASP A 7 -22.06 17.58 24.59
C ASP A 7 -22.21 16.63 23.37
N ASN A 8 -22.04 17.14 22.16
CA ASN A 8 -22.32 16.36 20.94
C ASN A 8 -21.14 15.45 20.56
N ILE A 9 -21.44 14.18 20.26
CA ILE A 9 -20.47 13.24 19.66
C ILE A 9 -20.68 13.21 18.15
N ILE A 10 -19.64 13.57 17.40
CA ILE A 10 -19.59 13.32 15.96
C ILE A 10 -18.85 12.00 15.74
N ARG A 11 -19.48 11.05 15.05
CA ARG A 11 -18.82 9.82 14.60
C ARG A 11 -18.73 9.81 13.09
N TRP A 12 -17.52 9.74 12.56
CA TRP A 12 -17.26 9.54 11.14
C TRP A 12 -16.58 8.19 10.93
N VAL A 13 -16.92 7.55 9.80
CA VAL A 13 -16.25 6.34 9.33
C VAL A 13 -15.53 6.71 8.04
N LEU A 14 -14.22 6.54 8.04
CA LEU A 14 -13.37 6.75 6.88
C LEU A 14 -12.96 5.38 6.35
N PRO A 15 -13.64 4.84 5.33
CA PRO A 15 -13.20 3.60 4.72
C PRO A 15 -11.82 3.82 4.09
N LYS A 16 -10.91 2.87 4.33
CA LYS A 16 -9.61 2.82 3.66
C LYS A 16 -9.47 1.52 2.88
N ALA A 17 -8.68 1.57 1.83
CA ALA A 17 -8.33 0.43 1.00
C ALA A 17 -6.92 0.61 0.46
N VAL A 18 -6.33 -0.49 0.00
CA VAL A 18 -5.12 -0.41 -0.81
C VAL A 18 -5.48 0.20 -2.16
N THR A 19 -4.66 1.12 -2.65
CA THR A 19 -4.79 1.75 -3.97
C THR A 19 -3.44 1.82 -4.66
N CYS A 20 -3.45 1.79 -6.00
CA CYS A 20 -2.29 2.10 -6.82
C CYS A 20 -2.34 3.58 -7.23
N TRP A 21 -1.24 4.31 -7.03
CA TRP A 21 -1.12 5.71 -7.40
C TRP A 21 -0.04 5.89 -8.48
N PRO A 22 -0.44 6.15 -9.74
CA PRO A 22 0.50 6.31 -10.84
C PRO A 22 1.31 7.60 -10.73
N LEU A 23 2.54 7.58 -11.27
CA LEU A 23 3.26 8.81 -11.55
C LEU A 23 2.52 9.63 -12.62
N PRO A 24 2.47 10.97 -12.49
CA PRO A 24 1.82 11.82 -13.49
C PRO A 24 2.43 11.67 -14.90
N ASP A 25 3.75 11.56 -14.98
CA ASP A 25 4.48 11.49 -16.25
C ASP A 25 4.68 10.04 -16.74
N GLU A 26 4.56 9.06 -15.85
CA GLU A 26 4.73 7.63 -16.14
C GLU A 26 3.58 6.80 -15.53
N PRO A 27 2.40 6.74 -16.19
CA PRO A 27 1.22 6.09 -15.62
C PRO A 27 1.36 4.57 -15.37
N GLU A 28 2.36 3.93 -15.99
CA GLU A 28 2.71 2.52 -15.77
C GLU A 28 3.63 2.31 -14.57
N THR A 29 4.03 3.37 -13.87
CA THR A 29 4.88 3.31 -12.67
C THR A 29 4.05 3.77 -11.48
N VAL A 30 3.79 2.87 -10.52
CA VAL A 30 2.83 3.10 -9.44
C VAL A 30 3.44 2.95 -8.05
N ALA A 31 2.92 3.73 -7.10
CA ALA A 31 3.10 3.51 -5.67
C ALA A 31 1.85 2.84 -5.07
N PHE A 32 2.01 2.13 -3.95
CA PHE A 32 0.89 1.54 -3.22
C PHE A 32 0.57 2.39 -1.98
N LEU A 33 -0.72 2.64 -1.73
CA LEU A 33 -1.18 3.32 -0.53
C LEU A 33 -2.24 2.49 0.20
N ASP A 34 -2.12 2.35 1.52
CA ASP A 34 -3.20 1.89 2.40
C ASP A 34 -3.92 3.10 2.99
N GLY A 35 -5.06 3.47 2.39
CA GLY A 35 -5.69 4.76 2.66
C GLY A 35 -4.75 5.92 2.29
N PRO A 36 -4.42 6.84 3.22
CA PRO A 36 -3.49 7.93 2.94
C PRO A 36 -2.01 7.55 3.12
N VAL A 37 -1.70 6.32 3.54
CA VAL A 37 -0.34 5.93 3.94
C VAL A 37 0.37 5.24 2.79
N VAL A 38 1.49 5.81 2.36
CA VAL A 38 2.36 5.21 1.33
C VAL A 38 3.08 3.97 1.88
N LEU A 39 3.11 2.91 1.07
CA LEU A 39 3.84 1.67 1.34
C LEU A 39 5.16 1.66 0.55
N ALA A 40 6.25 1.44 1.27
CA ALA A 40 7.59 1.27 0.71
C ALA A 40 7.93 -0.23 0.64
N GLY A 41 8.37 -0.69 -0.53
CA GLY A 41 8.85 -2.07 -0.70
C GLY A 41 10.30 -2.20 -0.23
N LEU A 42 10.55 -3.20 0.60
CA LEU A 42 11.85 -3.54 1.18
C LEU A 42 12.72 -4.27 0.16
N VAL A 43 13.11 -3.56 -0.90
CA VAL A 43 13.92 -4.07 -2.00
C VAL A 43 14.84 -2.96 -2.51
N GLY A 44 16.10 -3.31 -2.77
CA GLY A 44 17.14 -2.35 -3.19
C GLY A 44 17.22 -2.12 -4.70
N GLU A 45 16.37 -2.76 -5.47
CA GLU A 45 16.32 -2.63 -6.93
C GLU A 45 14.89 -2.47 -7.41
N GLU A 46 14.73 -1.78 -8.54
CA GLU A 46 13.45 -1.64 -9.21
C GLU A 46 12.95 -3.02 -9.67
N ARG A 47 11.66 -3.29 -9.43
CA ARG A 47 11.02 -4.56 -9.80
C ARG A 47 9.81 -4.29 -10.67
N MET A 48 9.74 -4.96 -11.82
CA MET A 48 8.53 -5.03 -12.63
C MET A 48 7.48 -5.89 -11.94
N LEU A 49 6.26 -5.36 -11.80
CA LEU A 49 5.10 -6.07 -11.29
C LEU A 49 4.09 -6.37 -12.40
N TYR A 50 3.29 -7.41 -12.21
CA TYR A 50 2.31 -7.89 -13.18
C TYR A 50 0.91 -7.92 -12.59
N GLY A 51 -0.04 -7.25 -13.26
CA GLY A 51 -1.44 -7.16 -12.81
C GLY A 51 -2.18 -5.95 -13.38
N ASP A 52 -3.43 -5.75 -12.95
CA ASP A 52 -4.22 -4.55 -13.24
C ASP A 52 -4.12 -3.54 -12.09
N ILE A 53 -3.65 -2.31 -12.36
CA ILE A 53 -3.53 -1.22 -11.37
C ILE A 53 -4.86 -0.88 -10.68
N ARG A 54 -6.00 -1.23 -11.27
CA ARG A 54 -7.35 -1.06 -10.68
C ARG A 54 -7.69 -2.14 -9.64
N LYS A 55 -6.85 -3.17 -9.51
CA LYS A 55 -6.98 -4.29 -8.59
C LYS A 55 -5.69 -4.49 -7.77
N PRO A 56 -5.40 -3.61 -6.80
CA PRO A 56 -4.19 -3.68 -5.98
C PRO A 56 -3.94 -5.05 -5.31
N GLU A 57 -5.00 -5.81 -5.05
CA GLU A 57 -4.98 -7.16 -4.50
C GLU A 57 -4.33 -8.22 -5.41
N GLU A 58 -4.15 -7.92 -6.71
CA GLU A 58 -3.37 -8.74 -7.64
C GLU A 58 -1.86 -8.58 -7.41
N PHE A 59 -1.41 -7.45 -6.86
CA PHE A 59 0.00 -7.16 -6.62
C PHE A 59 0.44 -7.48 -5.20
N ILE A 60 -0.36 -7.11 -4.19
CA ILE A 60 0.04 -7.21 -2.78
C ILE A 60 -1.10 -7.75 -1.91
N LYS A 61 -0.72 -8.45 -0.83
CA LYS A 61 -1.64 -8.95 0.20
C LYS A 61 -1.09 -8.70 1.59
N PRO A 62 -1.95 -8.61 2.63
CA PRO A 62 -1.50 -8.53 4.01
C PRO A 62 -0.52 -9.66 4.33
N ALA A 63 0.58 -9.32 4.99
CA ALA A 63 1.67 -10.26 5.20
C ALA A 63 1.42 -11.28 6.34
N ASN A 64 0.37 -11.07 7.14
CA ASN A 64 -0.06 -11.83 8.34
C ASN A 64 0.74 -13.10 8.68
N GLU A 65 1.73 -12.94 9.55
CA GLU A 65 2.34 -14.03 10.31
C GLU A 65 1.66 -14.12 11.69
N ARG A 66 0.73 -15.08 11.85
CA ARG A 66 0.29 -15.73 13.11
C ARG A 66 0.39 -14.96 14.44
N LEU A 67 0.09 -13.66 14.48
CA LEU A 67 -0.05 -12.89 15.72
C LEU A 67 -1.52 -12.58 15.91
N TRP A 68 -2.12 -13.30 16.87
CA TRP A 68 -3.51 -13.21 17.28
C TRP A 68 -3.96 -11.74 17.43
N ASN A 69 -4.82 -11.29 16.50
CA ASN A 69 -5.57 -10.02 16.54
C ASN A 69 -4.81 -8.71 16.31
N TYR A 70 -3.53 -8.70 15.90
CA TYR A 70 -2.83 -7.45 15.59
C TYR A 70 -2.42 -7.38 14.13
N TRP A 71 -2.99 -6.43 13.40
CA TRP A 71 -2.55 -6.11 12.05
C TRP A 71 -1.36 -5.16 12.13
N THR A 72 -0.20 -5.62 11.66
CA THR A 72 1.05 -4.84 11.66
C THR A 72 1.09 -3.72 10.62
N GLY A 73 0.19 -3.76 9.62
CA GLY A 73 0.23 -2.86 8.47
C GLY A 73 1.15 -3.33 7.34
N ASP A 74 1.85 -4.45 7.52
CA ASP A 74 2.77 -5.00 6.54
C ASP A 74 2.03 -5.75 5.42
N TYR A 75 2.57 -5.62 4.22
CA TYR A 75 2.11 -6.31 3.01
C TYR A 75 3.26 -7.12 2.41
N ARG A 76 2.90 -8.07 1.55
CA ARG A 76 3.85 -8.79 0.70
C ARG A 76 3.30 -8.86 -0.72
N THR A 77 4.18 -8.91 -1.69
CA THR A 77 3.77 -9.15 -3.07
C THR A 77 3.10 -10.51 -3.25
N PHE A 78 2.15 -10.58 -4.17
CA PHE A 78 1.34 -11.74 -4.49
C PHE A 78 1.34 -11.96 -6.00
N ASN A 79 1.42 -13.23 -6.45
CA ASN A 79 1.49 -13.59 -7.87
C ASN A 79 2.59 -12.89 -8.71
N GLN A 80 3.69 -12.49 -8.06
CA GLN A 80 4.84 -11.87 -8.72
C GLN A 80 5.99 -12.89 -8.88
N PRO A 81 6.87 -12.75 -9.90
CA PRO A 81 7.99 -13.67 -10.11
C PRO A 81 8.95 -13.77 -8.91
N VAL A 82 9.12 -12.67 -8.17
CA VAL A 82 9.94 -12.59 -6.97
C VAL A 82 9.15 -11.88 -5.87
N GLY A 83 9.16 -12.46 -4.67
CA GLY A 83 8.45 -11.94 -3.51
C GLY A 83 9.25 -10.87 -2.75
N PHE A 84 8.59 -9.81 -2.29
CA PHE A 84 9.14 -8.87 -1.29
C PHE A 84 8.05 -8.32 -0.36
N TYR A 85 8.47 -7.71 0.74
CA TYR A 85 7.58 -7.09 1.74
C TYR A 85 7.45 -5.59 1.50
N LEU A 86 6.30 -5.04 1.87
CA LEU A 86 6.05 -3.61 1.90
C LEU A 86 5.59 -3.19 3.29
N ARG A 87 6.03 -2.01 3.73
CA ARG A 87 5.67 -1.42 5.02
C ARG A 87 5.26 0.04 4.85
N PRO A 88 4.48 0.61 5.78
CA PRO A 88 4.31 2.05 5.84
C PRO A 88 5.66 2.76 5.78
N ILE A 89 5.79 3.76 4.91
CA ILE A 89 7.07 4.47 4.72
C ILE A 89 7.59 5.10 6.02
N SER A 90 6.68 5.49 6.92
CA SER A 90 7.01 6.03 8.25
C SER A 90 7.59 5.00 9.23
N GLN A 91 7.55 3.71 8.90
CA GLN A 91 8.10 2.61 9.70
C GLN A 91 9.43 2.09 9.13
N ILE A 92 9.93 2.67 8.05
CA ILE A 92 11.25 2.36 7.52
C ILE A 92 12.31 3.06 8.37
N GLY A 93 13.31 2.31 8.83
CA GLY A 93 14.44 2.84 9.59
C GLY A 93 15.69 2.90 8.73
N ASP A 94 16.39 1.76 8.65
CA ASP A 94 17.67 1.62 7.95
C ASP A 94 17.58 0.71 6.72
N GLU A 95 16.40 0.16 6.43
CA GLU A 95 16.20 -0.76 5.31
C GLU A 95 16.31 -0.03 3.96
N THR A 96 16.98 -0.63 3.00
CA THR A 96 16.92 -0.17 1.61
C THR A 96 15.51 -0.40 1.07
N TYR A 97 14.91 0.66 0.52
CA TYR A 97 13.54 0.62 0.02
C TYR A 97 13.36 1.35 -1.31
N THR A 98 12.29 1.00 -2.02
CA THR A 98 11.74 1.79 -3.13
C THR A 98 10.23 1.92 -2.97
N VAL A 99 9.65 2.98 -3.56
CA VAL A 99 8.22 3.31 -3.44
C VAL A 99 7.47 3.08 -4.75
N TYR A 100 8.15 3.30 -5.87
CA TYR A 100 7.57 3.22 -7.20
C TYR A 100 8.00 1.94 -7.91
N PHE A 101 7.04 1.30 -8.56
CA PHE A 101 7.25 0.05 -9.29
C PHE A 101 6.64 0.17 -10.68
N PRO A 102 7.40 -0.15 -11.74
CA PRO A 102 6.81 -0.29 -13.06
C PRO A 102 5.88 -1.52 -13.09
N VAL A 103 4.76 -1.40 -13.80
CA VAL A 103 3.69 -2.38 -13.88
C VAL A 103 3.42 -2.74 -15.34
N ARG A 104 3.20 -4.03 -15.58
CA ARG A 104 2.70 -4.53 -16.86
C ARG A 104 1.44 -5.37 -16.67
N PRO A 105 0.54 -5.41 -17.67
CA PRO A 105 -0.57 -6.36 -17.67
C PRO A 105 -0.05 -7.80 -17.57
N THR A 106 -0.75 -8.64 -16.81
CA THR A 106 -0.54 -10.09 -16.84
C THR A 106 -0.82 -10.61 -18.25
N LYS A 107 0.05 -11.48 -18.77
CA LYS A 107 -0.19 -12.17 -20.05
C LYS A 107 -1.34 -13.17 -19.96
#